data_AF-A0A497KY22-F1
#
_entry.id   AF-A0A497KY22-F1
#
_cell.length_a   1.000
_cell.length_b   1.000
_cell.length_c   1.000
_cell.angle_alpha   90.00
_cell.angle_beta   90.00
_cell.angle_gamma   90.00
#
_symmetry.space_group_name_H-M   'P 1'
#
loop_
_entity.id
_entity.type
_entity.pdbx_description
1 polymer ?
#
loop_
_entity_poly.entity_id
_entity_poly.type
_entity_poly.pdbx_seq_one_letter_code
_entity_poly.pdbx_strand_id
1 'polypeptide(L)' 'VPDILANAGGVTVSYFEWVQNRMGYYWTAEEVDERLRRVMTQAFRDVVEQAERYDVSLRYGAYALAFDRVAEAMRVRGII' A
#
# COMPACT_ATOMS: atom_id res chain seq x y z
N VAL A 1 -0.73 -5.90 14.22
CA VAL A 1 -0.64 -5.43 12.82
C VAL A 1 0.01 -6.53 12.00
N PRO A 2 -0.56 -6.94 10.84
CA PRO A 2 0.01 -8.03 10.04
C PRO A 2 1.32 -7.60 9.39
N ASP A 3 2.23 -8.55 9.26
CA ASP A 3 3.58 -8.42 8.69
C ASP A 3 3.59 -7.89 7.25
N ILE A 4 2.62 -8.32 6.42
CA ILE A 4 2.44 -7.82 5.04
C ILE A 4 2.24 -6.31 4.97
N LEU A 5 1.69 -5.70 6.03
CA LEU A 5 1.55 -4.25 6.16
C LEU A 5 2.72 -3.66 6.95
N ALA A 6 3.05 -4.20 8.12
CA ALA A 6 4.04 -3.61 9.02
C ALA A 6 5.43 -3.46 8.38
N ASN A 7 5.83 -4.40 7.51
CA ASN A 7 7.13 -4.40 6.84
C ASN A 7 7.09 -3.78 5.43
N ALA A 8 5.96 -3.24 4.98
CA ALA A 8 5.79 -2.71 3.63
C ALA A 8 6.58 -1.41 3.36
N GLY A 9 7.19 -0.82 4.39
CA GLY A 9 7.97 0.41 4.25
C GLY A 9 9.15 0.25 3.28
N GLY A 10 9.85 -0.88 3.31
CA GLY A 10 10.98 -1.15 2.42
C GLY A 10 10.58 -1.11 0.94
N VAL A 11 9.55 -1.87 0.56
CA VAL A 11 9.04 -1.88 -0.82
C VAL A 11 8.46 -0.53 -1.23
N THR A 12 7.86 0.22 -0.29
CA THR A 12 7.33 1.56 -0.54
C THR A 12 8.44 2.54 -0.90
N VAL A 13 9.57 2.51 -0.18
CA VAL A 13 10.72 3.37 -0.51
C VAL A 13 11.41 2.91 -1.80
N SER A 14 11.47 1.60 -2.10
CA SER A 14 11.93 1.12 -3.41
C SER A 14 11.05 1.61 -4.57
N TYR A 15 9.73 1.72 -4.36
CA TYR A 15 8.84 2.36 -5.33
C TYR A 15 9.16 3.85 -5.50
N PHE A 16 9.43 4.57 -4.42
CA PHE A 16 9.86 5.97 -4.50
C PHE A 16 11.17 6.14 -5.25
N GLU A 17 12.14 5.24 -5.05
CA GLU A 17 13.39 5.21 -5.81
C GLU A 17 13.13 5.06 -7.31
N TRP A 18 12.23 4.13 -7.70
CA TRP A 18 11.83 3.96 -9.10
C TRP A 18 11.21 5.23 -9.70
N VAL A 19 10.34 5.92 -8.96
CA VAL A 19 9.74 7.19 -9.39
C VAL A 19 10.82 8.27 -9.59
N GLN A 20 11.73 8.44 -8.63
CA GLN A 20 12.81 9.42 -8.69
C GLN A 20 13.75 9.16 -9.88
N ASN A 21 14.13 7.90 -10.10
CA ASN A 21 14.97 7.48 -11.22
C ASN A 21 14.32 7.80 -12.57
N ARG A 22 13.00 7.62 -12.70
CA ARG A 22 12.27 7.95 -13.92
C ARG A 22 12.14 9.45 -14.16
N MET A 23 12.08 10.25 -13.10
CA MET A 23 11.98 11.71 -13.17
C MET A 23 13.34 12.40 -13.29
N GLY A 24 14.44 11.73 -12.95
CA GLY A 24 15.77 12.34 -12.85
C GLY A 24 15.87 13.37 -11.73
N TYR A 25 15.00 13.28 -10.72
CA TYR A 25 14.91 14.22 -9.60
C TYR A 25 14.84 13.44 -8.28
N TYR A 26 15.77 13.73 -7.38
CA TYR A 26 15.91 13.05 -6.10
C TYR A 26 15.33 13.90 -4.97
N TRP A 27 14.63 13.24 -4.06
CA TRP A 27 14.00 13.85 -2.89
C TRP A 27 14.95 13.84 -1.70
N THR A 28 14.73 14.76 -0.77
CA THR A 28 15.44 14.73 0.52
C THR A 28 14.93 13.57 1.39
N ALA A 29 15.70 13.22 2.43
CA ALA A 29 15.28 12.18 3.37
C ALA A 29 13.97 12.55 4.07
N GLU A 30 13.77 13.84 4.39
CA GLU A 30 12.55 14.35 5.02
C GLU A 30 11.33 14.22 4.09
N GLU A 31 11.51 14.50 2.80
CA GLU A 31 10.45 14.32 1.80
C GLU A 31 10.07 12.84 1.63
N VAL A 32 11.07 11.94 1.64
CA VAL A 32 10.85 10.49 1.59
C VAL A 32 10.10 10.01 2.83
N ASP A 33 10.52 10.43 4.03
CA ASP A 33 9.86 10.05 5.30
C ASP A 33 8.42 10.56 5.36
N GLU A 34 8.18 11.81 4.98
CA GLU A 34 6.84 12.40 4.91
C GLU A 34 5.91 11.61 3.99
N ARG A 35 6.39 11.26 2.79
CA ARG A 35 5.63 10.46 1.83
C ARG A 35 5.39 9.05 2.34
N LEU A 36 6.41 8.42 2.92
CA LEU A 36 6.32 7.08 3.50
C LEU A 36 5.25 7.05 4.59
N ARG A 37 5.30 7.99 5.53
CA ARG A 37 4.34 8.06 6.65
C ARG A 37 2.91 8.21 6.17
N ARG A 38 2.67 9.03 5.14
CA ARG A 38 1.34 9.18 4.53
C ARG A 38 0.84 7.87 3.94
N VAL A 39 1.67 7.19 3.13
CA VAL A 39 1.30 5.92 2.48
C VAL A 39 1.03 4.84 3.54
N MET A 40 1.92 4.68 4.51
CA MET A 40 1.78 3.68 5.57
C MET A 40 0.56 3.93 6.46
N THR A 41 0.28 5.20 6.79
CA THR A 41 -0.89 5.58 7.59
C THR A 41 -2.19 5.30 6.85
N GLN A 42 -2.25 5.64 5.56
CA GLN A 42 -3.42 5.36 4.74
C GLN A 42 -3.64 3.86 4.59
N ALA A 43 -2.58 3.10 4.26
CA ALA A 43 -2.67 1.64 4.14
C ALA A 43 -3.14 0.97 5.44
N PHE A 44 -2.71 1.47 6.60
CA PHE A 44 -3.22 0.97 7.89
C PHE A 44 -4.71 1.23 8.07
N ARG A 45 -5.18 2.45 7.77
CA ARG A 45 -6.62 2.79 7.85
C ARG A 45 -7.45 1.91 6.92
N ASP A 46 -7.02 1.75 5.66
CA ASP A 46 -7.73 0.91 4.69
C ASP A 46 -7.84 -0.55 5.16
N VAL A 47 -6.78 -1.10 5.78
CA VAL A 47 -6.79 -2.47 6.30
C VAL A 47 -7.71 -2.60 7.51
N VAL A 48 -7.73 -1.61 8.41
CA VAL A 48 -8.64 -1.61 9.56
C VAL A 48 -10.10 -1.55 9.08
N GLU A 49 -10.43 -0.62 8.19
CA GLU A 49 -11.78 -0.48 7.63
C GLU A 49 -12.23 -1.77 6.93
N GLN A 50 -11.35 -2.40 6.14
CA GLN A 50 -11.67 -3.65 5.46
C GLN A 50 -11.86 -4.81 6.43
N ALA A 51 -11.05 -4.89 7.49
CA ALA A 51 -11.18 -5.91 8.53
C ALA A 51 -12.49 -5.77 9.29
N GLU A 52 -12.88 -4.53 9.65
CA GLU A 52 -14.15 -4.21 10.30
C GLU A 52 -15.35 -4.54 9.38
N ARG A 53 -15.27 -4.17 8.10
CA ARG A 53 -16.33 -4.41 7.11
C ARG A 53 -16.70 -5.89 6.97
N TYR A 54 -15.71 -6.77 7.03
CA TYR A 54 -15.93 -8.22 6.88
C TYR A 54 -15.98 -8.97 8.21
N ASP A 55 -15.84 -8.28 9.35
CA ASP A 55 -15.73 -8.87 10.69
C ASP A 55 -14.65 -9.96 10.77
N VAL A 56 -13.44 -9.61 10.32
CA VAL A 56 -12.29 -10.53 10.27
C VAL A 56 -11.06 -9.94 10.94
N SER A 57 -10.06 -10.78 11.19
CA SER A 57 -8.76 -10.30 11.69
C SER A 57 -8.08 -9.34 10.70
N LEU A 58 -7.25 -8.42 11.20
CA LEU A 58 -6.47 -7.50 10.36
C LEU A 58 -5.64 -8.21 9.28
N ARG A 59 -5.19 -9.45 9.53
CA ARG A 59 -4.47 -10.26 8.53
C ARG A 59 -5.39 -10.60 7.36
N TYR A 60 -6.60 -11.08 7.62
CA TYR A 60 -7.57 -11.38 6.57
C TYR A 60 -8.08 -10.12 5.89
N GLY A 61 -8.30 -9.03 6.63
CA GLY A 61 -8.64 -7.73 6.07
C GLY A 61 -7.57 -7.22 5.10
N ALA A 62 -6.28 -7.37 5.44
CA ALA A 62 -5.17 -7.00 4.54
C ALA A 62 -5.17 -7.81 3.23
N TYR A 63 -5.42 -9.12 3.30
CA TYR A 63 -5.53 -9.95 2.11
C TYR A 63 -6.77 -9.59 1.28
N ALA A 64 -7.93 -9.41 1.92
CA ALA A 64 -9.17 -9.02 1.24
C ALA A 64 -8.98 -7.70 0.48
N LEU A 65 -8.39 -6.68 1.13
CA LEU A 65 -8.07 -5.41 0.49
C LEU A 65 -7.14 -5.57 -0.71
N ALA A 66 -6.10 -6.39 -0.59
CA ALA A 66 -5.15 -6.65 -1.67
C ALA A 66 -5.83 -7.33 -2.88
N PHE A 67 -6.64 -8.36 -2.63
CA PHE A 67 -7.39 -9.04 -3.68
C PHE A 67 -8.42 -8.14 -4.35
N ASP A 68 -9.18 -7.35 -3.57
CA ASP A 68 -10.17 -6.43 -4.12
C ASP A 68 -9.53 -5.42 -5.09
N ARG A 69 -8.36 -4.85 -4.73
CA ARG A 69 -7.63 -3.92 -5.58
C ARG A 69 -7.14 -4.57 -6.88
N VAL A 70 -6.61 -5.79 -6.82
CA VAL A 70 -6.12 -6.51 -8.01
C VAL A 70 -7.28 -6.95 -8.90
N ALA A 71 -8.34 -7.50 -8.31
CA ALA A 71 -9.53 -7.94 -9.03
C ALA A 71 -10.18 -6.76 -9.76
N GLU A 72 -10.31 -5.61 -9.10
CA GLU A 72 -10.84 -4.40 -9.74
C GLU A 72 -9.97 -3.93 -10.90
N ALA A 73 -8.65 -3.90 -10.73
CA ALA A 73 -7.73 -3.55 -11.81
C ALA A 73 -7.83 -4.51 -13.01
N MET A 74 -8.06 -5.80 -12.77
CA MET A 74 -8.25 -6.80 -13.82
C MET A 74 -9.59 -6.62 -14.55
N ARG A 75 -10.68 -6.35 -13.81
CA ARG A 75 -12.01 -6.04 -14.40
C ARG A 75 -11.98 -4.81 -15.28
N VAL A 76 -11.38 -3.71 -14.79
CA VAL A 76 -11.27 -2.45 -15.55
C VAL A 76 -10.47 -2.65 -16.85
N ARG A 77 -9.54 -3.60 -16.88
CA ARG A 77 -8.76 -3.96 -18.08
C ARG A 77 -9.43 -5.01 -18.97
N GLY A 78 -10.60 -5.53 -18.60
CA GLY A 78 -11.33 -6.55 -19.35
C GLY A 78 -10.63 -7.92 -19.38
N ILE A 79 -9.79 -8.22 -18.39
CA ILE A 79 -9.09 -9.51 -18.29
C ILE A 79 -10.03 -10.59 -17.72
N ILE A 80 -10.92 -10.18 -16.81
CA ILE A 80 -11.99 -10.98 -16.19
C ILE A 80 -13.29 -10.20 -16.17
#